data_AF-A0A524HJL8-F1
#
_entry.id   AF-A0A524HJL8-F1
#
_cell.length_a   1.000
_cell.length_b   1.000
_cell.length_c   1.000
_cell.angle_alpha   90.00
_cell.angle_beta   90.00
_cell.angle_gamma   90.00
#
_symmetry.space_group_name_H-M   'P 1'
#
loop_
_entity.id
_entity.type
_entity.pdbx_description
1 polymer ?
#
loop_
_entity_poly.entity_id
_entity_poly.type
_entity_poly.pdbx_seq_one_letter_code
_entity_poly.pdbx_strand_id
1 'polypeptide(L)'
;MVWQIDPQKCIACGNCATFCVLEESAVKCVHSYAMCGYCNICTGYLDPKSTAVDTGAENELCPTGAIKRTFIEDPYYEYSIDESLCIGCGKCVKGCTAFGNGSLFLQILHNRCVNCNECSIAVACPSGAFKRVPSDQPYMLKGENQH
;
A
#
# COMPACT_ATOMS: atom_id res chain seq x y z
N MET A 1 -0.26 20.99 9.54
CA MET A 1 0.70 19.89 9.34
C MET A 1 0.07 18.57 9.75
N VAL A 2 0.28 17.53 8.94
CA VAL A 2 -0.16 16.16 9.20
C VAL A 2 1.01 15.20 8.97
N TRP A 3 0.93 13.98 9.50
CA TRP A 3 1.89 12.93 9.19
C TRP A 3 1.63 12.34 7.81
N GLN A 4 2.67 12.07 7.03
CA GLN A 4 2.56 11.29 5.79
C GLN A 4 3.77 10.37 5.61
N ILE A 5 3.58 9.30 4.84
CA ILE A 5 4.62 8.36 4.42
C ILE A 5 5.23 8.84 3.10
N ASP A 6 6.56 8.95 3.08
CA ASP A 6 7.35 9.07 1.87
C ASP A 6 7.52 7.68 1.22
N PRO A 7 6.85 7.41 0.09
CA PRO A 7 6.83 6.07 -0.48
C PRO A 7 8.14 5.71 -1.20
N GLN A 8 9.09 6.64 -1.34
CA GLN A 8 10.45 6.37 -1.83
C GLN A 8 11.37 5.87 -0.72
N LYS A 9 11.09 6.22 0.55
CA LYS A 9 11.83 5.74 1.72
C LYS A 9 11.20 4.52 2.38
N CYS A 10 9.93 4.25 2.12
CA CYS A 10 9.23 3.14 2.76
C CYS A 10 9.75 1.78 2.26
N ILE A 11 10.19 0.93 3.20
CA ILE A 11 10.69 -0.42 2.91
C ILE A 11 9.63 -1.52 3.13
N ALA A 12 8.37 -1.15 3.33
CA ALA A 12 7.26 -2.07 3.60
C ALA A 12 7.55 -3.06 4.76
N CYS A 13 8.00 -2.52 5.90
CA CYS A 13 8.42 -3.32 7.05
C CYS A 13 7.30 -4.03 7.82
N GLY A 14 6.04 -3.65 7.62
CA GLY A 14 4.88 -4.21 8.33
C GLY A 14 4.42 -3.44 9.57
N ASN A 15 5.26 -2.56 10.14
CA ASN A 15 4.94 -1.86 11.40
C ASN A 15 3.71 -0.92 11.30
N CYS A 16 3.34 -0.49 10.09
CA CYS A 16 2.15 0.31 9.87
C CYS A 16 0.85 -0.40 10.29
N ALA A 17 0.83 -1.74 10.28
CA ALA A 17 -0.31 -2.54 10.68
C ALA A 17 -0.44 -2.75 12.20
N THR A 18 0.62 -2.48 12.97
CA THR A 18 0.69 -2.88 14.39
C THR A 18 0.93 -1.72 15.35
N PHE A 19 1.55 -0.62 14.91
CA PHE A 19 1.89 0.52 15.76
C PHE A 19 0.91 1.69 15.65
N CYS A 20 -0.19 1.55 14.89
CA CYS A 20 -1.23 2.57 14.90
C CYS A 20 -1.96 2.56 16.25
N VAL A 21 -2.33 3.73 16.76
CA VAL A 21 -3.17 3.82 17.96
C VAL A 21 -4.63 3.45 17.68
N LEU A 22 -5.03 3.45 16.41
CA LEU A 22 -6.33 2.94 15.97
C LEU A 22 -6.25 1.42 15.83
N GLU A 23 -7.33 0.74 16.21
CA GLU A 23 -7.48 -0.71 16.01
C GLU A 23 -7.25 -1.10 14.54
N GLU A 24 -7.91 -0.38 13.63
CA GLU A 24 -7.67 -0.48 12.20
C GLU A 24 -6.86 0.73 11.73
N SER A 25 -5.61 0.46 11.30
CA SER A 25 -4.62 1.47 10.97
C SER A 25 -5.13 2.55 10.02
N ALA A 26 -4.74 3.80 10.27
CA ALA A 26 -4.96 4.89 9.33
C ALA A 26 -4.09 4.77 8.06
N VAL A 27 -3.06 3.90 8.07
CA VAL A 27 -2.22 3.64 6.91
C VAL A 27 -2.90 2.59 6.02
N LYS A 28 -3.05 2.91 4.74
CA LYS A 28 -3.61 2.01 3.73
C LYS A 28 -2.67 1.86 2.55
N CYS A 29 -2.81 0.73 1.85
CA CYS A 29 -2.25 0.59 0.51
C CYS A 29 -3.06 1.46 -0.45
N VAL A 30 -2.39 2.22 -1.29
CA VAL A 30 -2.97 2.98 -2.39
C VAL A 30 -2.38 2.49 -3.70
N HIS A 31 -3.11 2.71 -4.79
CA HIS A 31 -2.75 2.25 -6.11
C HIS A 31 -2.64 3.43 -7.07
N SER A 32 -1.45 3.64 -7.65
CA SER A 32 -1.26 4.56 -8.76
C SER A 32 -1.53 3.85 -10.09
N TYR A 33 -2.75 3.98 -10.58
CA TYR A 33 -3.20 3.39 -11.84
C TYR A 33 -2.38 3.88 -13.04
N ALA A 34 -1.91 5.13 -13.01
CA ALA A 34 -1.08 5.72 -14.06
C ALA A 34 0.30 5.05 -14.19
N MET A 35 0.79 4.44 -13.10
CA MET A 35 2.03 3.66 -13.12
C MET A 35 1.81 2.19 -13.39
N CYS A 36 0.61 1.65 -13.14
CA CYS A 36 0.38 0.20 -13.10
C CYS A 36 0.53 -0.45 -14.48
N GLY A 37 1.14 -1.64 -14.49
CA GLY A 37 1.32 -2.43 -15.71
C GLY A 37 0.19 -3.42 -15.97
N TYR A 38 -0.81 -3.47 -15.07
CA TYR A 38 -1.97 -4.37 -15.15
C TYR A 38 -1.57 -5.84 -15.38
N CYS A 39 -0.50 -6.29 -14.73
CA CYS A 39 0.11 -7.60 -14.99
C CYS A 39 -0.86 -8.76 -14.69
N ASN A 40 -0.94 -9.77 -15.55
CA ASN A 40 -1.59 -11.04 -15.20
C ASN A 40 -0.98 -11.68 -13.95
N ILE A 41 0.36 -11.73 -13.91
CA ILE A 41 1.15 -12.21 -12.77
C ILE A 41 1.65 -10.99 -11.98
N CYS A 42 0.84 -10.53 -11.03
CA CYS A 42 1.21 -9.42 -10.15
C CYS A 42 1.78 -9.97 -8.83
N THR A 43 3.07 -9.76 -8.59
CA THR A 43 3.74 -10.13 -7.33
C THR A 43 3.29 -9.31 -6.13
N GLY A 44 2.54 -8.23 -6.35
CA GLY A 44 1.84 -7.51 -5.28
C GLY A 44 0.52 -8.14 -4.86
N TYR A 45 -0.03 -9.05 -5.67
CA TYR A 45 -1.28 -9.76 -5.41
C TYR A 45 -1.08 -11.24 -5.11
N LEU A 46 -0.24 -11.94 -5.89
CA LEU A 46 -0.01 -13.38 -5.77
C LEU A 46 1.09 -13.69 -4.74
N ASP A 47 0.88 -14.70 -3.90
CA ASP A 47 1.93 -15.27 -3.06
C ASP A 47 3.01 -15.90 -3.95
N PRO A 48 4.32 -15.62 -3.73
CA PRO A 48 5.41 -16.21 -4.51
C PRO A 48 5.45 -17.74 -4.53
N LYS A 49 4.79 -18.41 -3.57
CA LYS A 49 4.69 -19.86 -3.48
C LYS A 49 3.45 -20.43 -4.19
N SER A 50 2.56 -19.57 -4.68
CA SER A 50 1.37 -19.99 -5.40
C SER A 50 1.74 -20.72 -6.70
N THR A 51 1.03 -21.81 -6.98
CA THR A 51 1.18 -22.59 -8.20
C THR A 51 0.12 -22.25 -9.26
N ALA A 52 -0.87 -21.42 -8.92
CA ALA A 52 -1.98 -21.04 -9.79
C ALA A 52 -2.11 -19.52 -9.90
N VAL A 53 -2.55 -19.03 -11.06
CA VAL A 53 -2.69 -17.59 -11.35
C VAL A 53 -4.18 -17.22 -11.37
N ASP A 54 -4.86 -17.46 -10.25
CA ASP A 54 -6.29 -17.20 -10.08
C ASP A 54 -6.56 -16.33 -8.84
N THR A 55 -7.80 -16.34 -8.33
CA THR A 55 -8.24 -15.56 -7.17
C THR A 55 -8.56 -16.44 -5.95
N GLY A 56 -7.98 -17.65 -5.90
CA GLY A 56 -8.05 -18.51 -4.72
C GLY A 56 -7.35 -17.84 -3.53
N ALA A 57 -7.95 -17.90 -2.35
CA ALA A 57 -7.44 -17.22 -1.16
C ALA A 57 -6.02 -17.70 -0.78
N GLU A 58 -5.69 -18.96 -1.04
CA GLU A 58 -4.38 -19.56 -0.86
C GLU A 58 -3.31 -18.99 -1.80
N ASN A 59 -3.73 -18.36 -2.90
CA ASN A 59 -2.86 -17.76 -3.89
C ASN A 59 -2.65 -16.26 -3.61
N GLU A 60 -3.43 -15.64 -2.72
CA GLU A 60 -3.33 -14.22 -2.41
C GLU A 60 -2.25 -13.91 -1.37
N LEU A 61 -1.44 -12.89 -1.65
CA LEU A 61 -0.42 -12.35 -0.76
C LEU A 61 -1.03 -11.51 0.38
N CYS A 62 -2.20 -10.91 0.12
CA CYS A 62 -2.87 -10.03 1.07
C CYS A 62 -3.55 -10.87 2.16
N PRO A 63 -3.14 -10.75 3.45
CA PRO A 63 -3.65 -11.63 4.50
C PRO A 63 -5.12 -11.40 4.85
N THR A 64 -5.69 -10.27 4.41
CA THR A 64 -7.09 -9.89 4.67
C THR A 64 -7.95 -9.88 3.40
N GLY A 65 -7.41 -10.33 2.26
CA GLY A 65 -8.14 -10.30 0.98
C GLY A 65 -8.50 -8.89 0.49
N ALA A 66 -7.76 -7.87 0.93
CA ALA A 66 -8.07 -6.47 0.63
C ALA A 66 -7.78 -6.03 -0.83
N ILE A 67 -7.35 -6.93 -1.70
CA ILE A 67 -7.01 -6.59 -3.10
C ILE A 67 -7.94 -7.39 -4.00
N LYS A 68 -8.76 -6.70 -4.79
CA LYS A 68 -9.62 -7.33 -5.77
C LYS A 68 -8.93 -7.32 -7.13
N ARG A 69 -8.80 -8.49 -7.73
CA ARG A 69 -8.30 -8.69 -9.09
C ARG A 69 -9.48 -8.78 -10.07
N THR A 70 -9.49 -7.94 -11.10
CA THR A 70 -10.55 -7.88 -12.12
C THR A 70 -9.93 -8.09 -13.51
N PHE A 71 -10.48 -9.02 -14.29
CA PHE A 71 -10.07 -9.21 -15.68
C PHE A 71 -10.54 -8.02 -16.54
N ILE A 72 -9.64 -7.46 -17.36
CA ILE A 72 -9.98 -6.42 -18.34
C ILE A 72 -10.03 -7.04 -19.74
N GLU A 73 -8.88 -7.47 -20.24
CA GLU A 73 -8.67 -8.12 -21.53
C GLU A 73 -7.38 -8.96 -21.45
N ASP A 74 -7.10 -9.88 -22.37
CA ASP A 74 -5.84 -10.63 -22.30
C ASP A 74 -4.66 -9.75 -22.76
N PRO A 75 -3.53 -9.66 -22.00
CA PRO A 75 -3.17 -10.33 -20.74
C PRO A 75 -3.33 -9.44 -19.47
N TYR A 76 -4.20 -8.44 -19.50
CA TYR A 76 -4.33 -7.38 -18.50
C TYR A 76 -5.39 -7.63 -17.41
N TYR A 77 -4.98 -7.36 -16.17
CA TYR A 77 -5.83 -7.42 -14.97
C TYR A 77 -5.69 -6.15 -14.15
N GLU A 78 -6.80 -5.62 -13.68
CA GLU A 78 -6.85 -4.50 -12.74
C GLU A 78 -6.83 -5.00 -11.30
N TYR A 79 -6.20 -4.20 -10.43
CA TYR A 79 -6.14 -4.42 -9.00
C TYR A 79 -6.73 -3.22 -8.28
N SER A 80 -7.81 -3.42 -7.54
CA SER A 80 -8.40 -2.37 -6.68
C SER A 80 -8.20 -2.72 -5.21
N ILE A 81 -7.98 -1.71 -4.37
CA ILE A 81 -7.80 -1.91 -2.93
C ILE A 81 -9.13 -1.67 -2.21
N ASP A 82 -9.58 -2.64 -1.42
CA ASP A 82 -10.64 -2.44 -0.44
C ASP A 82 -10.03 -1.86 0.84
N GLU A 83 -10.26 -0.57 1.05
CA GLU A 83 -9.73 0.17 2.20
C GLU A 83 -10.25 -0.38 3.54
N SER A 84 -11.45 -0.96 3.58
CA SER A 84 -12.06 -1.49 4.82
C SER A 84 -11.39 -2.78 5.31
N LEU A 85 -10.78 -3.54 4.39
CA LEU A 85 -10.04 -4.76 4.71
C LEU A 85 -8.54 -4.51 4.84
N CYS A 86 -8.02 -3.44 4.26
CA CYS A 86 -6.59 -3.17 4.20
C CYS A 86 -6.04 -2.76 5.57
N ILE A 87 -5.18 -3.56 6.19
CA ILE A 87 -4.56 -3.23 7.48
C ILE A 87 -3.24 -2.43 7.36
N GLY A 88 -2.83 -2.04 6.16
CA GLY A 88 -1.59 -1.29 5.95
C GLY A 88 -0.29 -2.09 6.15
N CYS A 89 -0.32 -3.42 6.03
CA CYS A 89 0.86 -4.27 6.28
C CYS A 89 1.99 -4.14 5.23
N GLY A 90 1.69 -3.62 4.04
CA GLY A 90 2.70 -3.37 3.00
C GLY A 90 3.24 -4.60 2.26
N LYS A 91 2.73 -5.82 2.51
CA LYS A 91 3.18 -7.02 1.77
C LYS A 91 3.03 -6.86 0.25
N CYS A 92 1.88 -6.36 -0.19
CA CYS A 92 1.60 -6.05 -1.59
C CYS A 92 2.55 -4.99 -2.17
N VAL A 93 2.89 -3.97 -1.38
CA VAL A 93 3.85 -2.92 -1.74
C VAL A 93 5.24 -3.52 -1.96
N LYS A 94 5.69 -4.40 -1.06
CA LYS A 94 6.97 -5.10 -1.18
C LYS A 94 7.03 -5.94 -2.45
N GLY A 95 5.98 -6.72 -2.72
CA GLY A 95 5.88 -7.55 -3.91
C GLY A 95 5.85 -6.75 -5.21
N CYS A 96 5.01 -5.70 -5.28
CA CYS A 96 4.91 -4.80 -6.43
C CYS A 96 6.21 -4.03 -6.71
N THR A 97 6.96 -3.67 -5.66
CA THR A 97 8.25 -2.96 -5.80
C THR A 97 9.38 -3.90 -6.23
N ALA A 98 9.37 -5.17 -5.80
CA ALA A 98 10.45 -6.11 -6.08
C ALA A 98 10.54 -6.52 -7.56
N PHE A 99 9.40 -6.71 -8.23
CA PHE A 99 9.35 -7.23 -9.61
C PHE A 99 8.37 -6.47 -10.52
N GLY A 100 7.60 -5.53 -9.99
CA GLY A 100 6.72 -4.67 -10.75
C GLY A 100 7.27 -3.25 -10.85
N ASN A 101 6.37 -2.32 -11.14
CA ASN A 101 6.69 -0.89 -11.27
C ASN A 101 6.49 -0.09 -9.97
N GLY A 102 6.16 -0.75 -8.85
CA GLY A 102 5.94 -0.07 -7.57
C GLY A 102 4.70 0.84 -7.55
N SER A 103 3.68 0.55 -8.36
CA SER A 103 2.39 1.26 -8.39
C SER A 103 1.55 1.10 -7.12
N LEU A 104 1.81 0.07 -6.30
CA LEU A 104 1.26 -0.07 -4.95
C LEU A 104 2.21 0.52 -3.91
N PHE A 105 1.73 1.41 -3.05
CA PHE A 105 2.49 1.99 -1.95
C PHE A 105 1.60 2.34 -0.76
N LEU A 106 2.19 2.64 0.40
CA LEU A 106 1.44 3.01 1.60
C LEU A 106 1.27 4.53 1.69
N GLN A 107 0.08 4.98 2.07
CA GLN A 107 -0.22 6.37 2.45
C GLN A 107 -1.06 6.38 3.72
N ILE A 108 -0.97 7.48 4.47
CA ILE A 108 -1.87 7.76 5.59
C ILE A 108 -3.15 8.37 5.04
N LEU A 109 -4.30 7.76 5.32
CA LEU A 109 -5.59 8.34 4.99
C LEU A 109 -5.99 9.35 6.08
N HIS A 110 -6.06 10.63 5.71
CA HIS A 110 -6.28 11.72 6.66
C HIS A 110 -7.71 11.82 7.19
N ASN A 111 -8.68 11.20 6.53
CA ASN A 111 -10.04 11.03 7.07
C ASN A 111 -10.09 10.05 8.25
N ARG A 112 -9.10 9.15 8.38
CA ARG A 112 -8.98 8.19 9.48
C ARG A 112 -7.95 8.61 10.52
N CYS A 113 -6.85 9.20 10.08
CA CYS A 113 -5.75 9.58 10.95
C CYS A 113 -6.18 10.62 11.99
N VAL A 114 -6.01 10.29 13.27
CA VAL A 114 -6.28 11.22 14.39
C VAL A 114 -5.14 12.21 14.63
N ASN A 115 -4.16 12.27 13.73
CA ASN A 115 -3.01 13.18 13.75
C ASN A 115 -2.29 13.25 15.11
N CYS A 116 -1.92 12.09 15.67
CA CYS A 116 -1.18 11.98 16.92
C CYS A 116 0.01 12.98 16.96
N ASN A 117 0.21 13.65 18.10
CA ASN A 117 1.32 14.60 18.27
C ASN A 117 2.66 13.96 17.89
N GLU A 118 2.92 12.74 18.39
CA GLU A 118 3.99 11.86 17.95
C GLU A 118 3.36 10.58 17.39
N CYS A 119 3.59 10.30 16.11
CA CYS A 119 3.03 9.10 15.49
C CYS A 119 3.84 7.87 15.95
N SER A 120 3.20 6.96 16.67
CA SER A 120 3.83 5.71 17.14
C SER A 120 4.37 4.86 15.99
N ILE A 121 3.73 4.89 14.82
CA ILE A 121 4.25 4.25 13.60
C ILE A 121 5.53 4.93 13.12
N ALA A 122 5.59 6.27 13.15
CA ALA A 122 6.77 7.02 12.73
C ALA A 122 7.98 6.70 13.62
N VAL A 123 7.77 6.64 14.94
CA VAL A 123 8.81 6.24 15.92
C VAL A 123 9.30 4.81 15.65
N ALA A 124 8.37 3.90 15.35
CA ALA A 124 8.69 2.50 15.05
C ALA A 124 9.17 2.26 13.60
N CYS A 125 9.22 3.28 12.73
CA CYS A 125 9.54 3.10 11.32
C CYS A 125 11.06 2.97 11.12
N PRO A 126 11.59 1.79 10.73
CA PRO A 126 13.04 1.58 10.63
C PRO A 126 13.70 2.35 9.48
N SER A 127 12.93 2.76 8.46
CA SER A 127 13.48 3.52 7.33
C SER A 127 13.28 5.03 7.43
N GLY A 128 12.69 5.51 8.53
CA GLY A 128 12.42 6.95 8.70
C GLY A 128 11.56 7.53 7.57
N ALA A 129 10.60 6.75 7.06
CA ALA A 129 9.77 7.15 5.92
C ALA A 129 8.69 8.17 6.27
N PHE A 130 8.39 8.38 7.55
CA PHE A 130 7.34 9.30 8.00
C PHE A 130 7.88 10.71 8.14
N LYS A 131 7.11 11.70 7.67
CA LYS A 131 7.41 13.12 7.85
C LYS A 131 6.15 13.95 8.04
N ARG A 132 6.33 15.18 8.52
CA ARG A 132 5.26 16.16 8.63
C ARG A 132 5.14 16.91 7.31
N VAL A 133 3.93 17.02 6.78
CA VAL A 133 3.61 17.72 5.53
C VAL A 133 2.47 18.72 5.74
N PRO A 134 2.34 19.76 4.89
CA PRO A 134 1.18 20.66 4.89
C PRO A 134 -0.14 19.89 4.72
N SER A 135 -1.21 20.35 5.36
CA SER A 135 -2.51 19.66 5.33
C SER A 135 -3.29 19.88 4.04
N ASP A 136 -2.97 20.92 3.30
CA ASP A 136 -3.49 21.28 1.98
C ASP A 136 -2.86 20.46 0.85
N GLN A 137 -1.64 19.93 1.05
CA GLN A 137 -0.97 19.01 0.13
C GLN A 137 -0.40 17.80 0.87
N PRO A 138 -1.26 16.94 1.43
CA PRO A 138 -0.80 15.98 2.42
C PRO A 138 -0.39 14.64 1.82
N TYR A 139 -0.68 14.36 0.55
CA TYR A 139 -0.38 13.09 -0.12
C TYR A 139 0.91 13.15 -0.93
N MET A 140 1.63 12.03 -0.95
CA MET A 140 2.85 11.84 -1.72
C MET A 140 2.67 10.67 -2.67
N LEU A 141 1.95 10.92 -3.76
CA LEU A 141 1.64 9.90 -4.74
C LEU A 141 2.83 9.63 -5.66
N LYS A 142 3.04 8.36 -6.02
CA LYS A 142 4.02 7.97 -7.05
C LYS A 142 3.38 8.12 -8.43
N GLY A 143 4.13 8.63 -9.39
CA GLY A 143 3.74 8.69 -10.80
C GLY A 143 2.94 9.93 -11.21
N GLU A 144 2.51 10.75 -10.25
CA GLU A 144 2.04 12.10 -10.54
C GLU A 144 3.27 13.01 -10.63
N ASN A 145 3.40 13.74 -11.75
CA ASN A 145 4.42 14.76 -11.93
C ASN A 145 4.21 15.82 -10.83
N GLN A 146 5.04 15.77 -9.78
CA GLN A 146 5.15 16.85 -8.82
C GLN A 146 5.81 18.02 -9.54
N HIS A 147 5.01 18.97 -10.01
CA HIS A 147 5.44 20.27 -10.53
C HIS A 147 5.10 21.33 -9.50
#